data_AF-A0A537PZN5-F1
#
_entry.id   AF-A0A537PZN5-F1
#
_cell.length_a   1.000
_cell.length_b   1.000
_cell.length_c   1.000
_cell.angle_alpha   90.00
_cell.angle_beta   90.00
_cell.angle_gamma   90.00
#
_symmetry.space_group_name_H-M   'P 1'
#
loop_
_entity.id
_entity.type
_entity.pdbx_description
1 polymer ?
#
loop_
_entity_poly.entity_id
_entity_poly.type
_entity_poly.pdbx_seq_one_letter_code
_entity_poly.pdbx_strand_id
1 'polypeptide(L)'
;MSQQIQLSRLRLVATALILASVLFELAGIAVADVSIQPTVGVSKAVDPGVRPLPAAAGGALPGLGADEKAFFDAAKVIFMEVDTVPDGLGPRFNLDSCAGCHAFPAVGGSSPEANPQVAVAKNNKNVLPSFITEKGPVREARFVRNRDGTPDGGVHGLFVISGRSDAPGCNIKQPDFAGELARNNVIFRIPTPLFGLGLVENIPDDYLESALADNKILKERLGISGEFNRSGNDGTITRFGWKAQNK
;
A
#
# COMPACT_ATOMS: atom_id res chain seq x y z
N MET A 1 33.02 -54.32 -57.08
CA MET A 1 33.75 -54.72 -55.85
C MET A 1 34.24 -53.54 -54.99
N SER A 2 33.80 -52.29 -55.23
CA SER A 2 34.27 -51.08 -54.51
C SER A 2 33.24 -50.55 -53.48
N GLN A 3 31.93 -50.70 -53.73
CA GLN A 3 30.87 -50.19 -52.85
C GLN A 3 30.67 -51.00 -51.55
N GLN A 4 30.93 -52.32 -51.55
CA GLN A 4 30.74 -53.15 -50.34
C GLN A 4 31.83 -52.97 -49.28
N ILE A 5 33.03 -52.51 -49.65
CA ILE A 5 34.15 -52.29 -48.71
C ILE A 5 33.98 -50.95 -47.95
N GLN A 6 33.30 -49.96 -48.55
CA GLN A 6 32.99 -48.68 -47.91
C GLN A 6 31.90 -48.82 -46.83
N LEU A 7 30.87 -49.64 -47.09
CA LEU A 7 29.76 -49.86 -46.16
C LEU A 7 30.15 -50.68 -44.90
N SER A 8 31.13 -51.59 -45.01
CA SER A 8 31.62 -52.36 -43.85
C SER A 8 32.51 -51.52 -42.93
N ARG A 9 33.30 -50.60 -43.48
CA ARG A 9 34.11 -49.64 -42.71
C ARG A 9 33.23 -48.62 -41.98
N LEU A 10 32.15 -48.15 -42.61
CA LEU A 10 31.22 -47.20 -41.97
C LEU A 10 30.43 -47.85 -40.82
N ARG A 11 30.08 -49.14 -40.94
CA ARG A 11 29.40 -49.89 -39.87
C ARG A 11 30.31 -50.17 -38.67
N LEU A 12 31.59 -50.48 -38.87
CA LEU A 12 32.55 -50.66 -37.75
C LEU A 12 32.84 -49.36 -36.99
N VAL A 13 32.87 -48.22 -37.68
CA VAL A 13 33.09 -46.90 -37.04
C VAL A 13 31.86 -46.47 -36.25
N ALA A 14 30.65 -46.75 -36.75
CA ALA A 14 29.40 -46.42 -36.07
C ALA A 14 29.16 -47.27 -34.80
N THR A 15 29.51 -48.57 -34.79
CA THR A 15 29.41 -49.39 -33.57
C THR A 15 30.50 -49.08 -32.54
N ALA A 16 31.70 -48.66 -32.97
CA ALA A 16 32.75 -48.21 -32.05
C ALA A 16 32.40 -46.89 -31.35
N LEU A 17 31.68 -45.98 -32.02
CA LEU A 17 31.23 -44.71 -31.44
C LEU A 17 30.07 -44.88 -30.44
N ILE A 18 29.17 -45.85 -30.66
CA ILE A 18 28.04 -46.10 -29.74
C ILE A 18 28.48 -46.84 -28.46
N LEU A 19 29.51 -47.69 -28.53
CA LEU A 19 30.10 -48.31 -27.34
C LEU A 19 30.97 -47.34 -26.52
N ALA A 20 31.57 -46.31 -27.16
CA ALA A 20 32.31 -45.27 -26.45
C ALA A 20 31.40 -44.28 -25.70
N SER A 21 30.15 -44.08 -26.14
CA SER A 21 29.19 -43.22 -25.43
C SER A 21 28.52 -43.90 -24.24
N VAL A 22 28.43 -45.24 -24.21
CA VAL A 22 27.80 -45.98 -23.09
C VAL A 22 28.81 -46.32 -21.96
N LEU A 23 30.11 -46.34 -22.26
CA LEU A 23 31.17 -46.52 -21.25
C LEU A 23 31.60 -45.21 -20.56
N PHE A 24 31.18 -44.05 -21.06
CA PHE A 24 31.43 -42.75 -20.42
C PHE A 24 30.35 -42.35 -19.39
N GLU A 25 29.32 -43.18 -19.17
CA GLU A 25 28.29 -42.99 -18.13
C GLU A 25 28.60 -43.75 -16.81
N LEU A 26 29.70 -44.51 -16.74
CA LEU A 26 30.07 -45.30 -15.55
C LEU A 26 31.32 -44.81 -14.81
N ALA A 27 32.00 -43.78 -15.31
CA ALA A 27 33.00 -43.05 -14.54
C ALA A 27 32.32 -41.84 -13.90
N GLY A 28 31.64 -42.09 -12.77
CA GLY A 28 31.15 -41.02 -11.91
C GLY A 28 32.32 -40.12 -11.50
N ILE A 29 32.47 -39.00 -12.18
CA ILE A 29 33.11 -37.83 -11.59
C ILE A 29 32.17 -37.47 -10.47
N ALA A 30 32.52 -37.88 -9.25
CA ALA A 30 32.03 -37.26 -8.04
C ALA A 30 32.46 -35.80 -8.12
N VAL A 31 31.68 -34.98 -8.83
CA VAL A 31 31.65 -33.56 -8.58
C VAL A 31 31.13 -33.50 -7.17
N ALA A 32 32.05 -33.36 -6.20
CA ALA A 32 31.65 -32.98 -4.87
C ALA A 32 30.78 -31.75 -5.06
N ASP A 33 29.48 -31.89 -4.79
CA ASP A 33 28.60 -30.76 -4.58
C ASP A 33 29.25 -29.96 -3.46
N VAL A 34 30.12 -29.03 -3.83
CA VAL A 34 30.52 -27.95 -2.97
C VAL A 34 29.24 -27.16 -2.82
N SER A 35 28.45 -27.57 -1.82
CA SER A 35 27.40 -26.76 -1.26
C SER A 35 28.10 -25.54 -0.69
N ILE A 36 28.34 -24.55 -1.55
CA ILE A 36 28.53 -23.18 -1.13
C ILE A 36 27.17 -22.83 -0.55
N GLN A 37 26.93 -23.19 0.72
CA GLN A 37 25.90 -22.55 1.50
C GLN A 37 26.28 -21.08 1.44
N PRO A 38 25.50 -20.21 0.76
CA PRO A 38 25.72 -18.78 0.94
C PRO A 38 25.55 -18.59 2.44
N THR A 39 26.65 -18.23 3.11
CA THR A 39 26.55 -17.71 4.47
C THR A 39 25.78 -16.42 4.30
N VAL A 40 24.45 -16.52 4.35
CA VAL A 40 23.57 -15.37 4.51
C VAL A 40 23.96 -14.85 5.87
N GLY A 41 24.95 -13.96 5.89
CA GLY A 41 25.29 -13.21 7.07
C GLY A 41 24.00 -12.57 7.51
N VAL A 42 23.48 -13.02 8.66
CA VAL A 42 22.33 -12.39 9.29
C VAL A 42 22.85 -11.05 9.76
N SER A 43 22.90 -10.08 8.83
CA SER A 43 23.05 -8.69 9.15
C SER A 43 21.87 -8.39 10.06
N LYS A 44 22.15 -8.26 11.36
CA LYS A 44 21.16 -7.81 12.32
C LYS A 44 20.61 -6.50 11.77
N ALA A 45 19.34 -6.50 11.38
CA ALA A 45 18.70 -5.30 10.89
C ALA A 45 18.82 -4.24 12.00
N VAL A 46 19.51 -3.14 11.70
CA VAL A 46 19.61 -1.99 12.58
C VAL A 46 18.67 -0.94 12.01
N ASP A 47 17.62 -0.61 12.77
CA ASP A 47 16.79 0.54 12.46
C ASP A 47 17.64 1.81 12.66
N PRO A 48 17.89 2.62 11.61
CA PRO A 48 18.65 3.86 11.75
C PRO A 48 17.93 4.92 12.59
N GLY A 49 16.70 4.64 13.04
CA GLY A 49 15.86 5.56 13.78
C GLY A 49 15.13 6.53 12.85
N VAL A 50 14.42 7.47 13.45
CA VAL A 50 13.63 8.47 12.73
C VAL A 50 14.56 9.33 11.87
N ARG A 51 14.24 9.49 10.58
CA ARG A 51 14.98 10.36 9.68
C ARG A 51 14.94 11.81 10.22
N PRO A 52 16.10 12.46 10.44
CA PRO A 52 16.13 13.83 10.93
C PRO A 52 15.54 14.82 9.91
N LEU A 53 14.95 15.90 10.41
CA LEU A 53 14.49 17.00 9.57
C LEU A 53 15.66 17.90 9.12
N PRO A 54 15.56 18.53 7.92
CA PRO A 54 14.49 18.37 6.94
C PRO A 54 14.66 17.07 6.14
N ALA A 55 13.63 16.21 6.16
CA ALA A 55 13.58 15.09 5.23
C ALA A 55 13.23 15.65 3.85
N ALA A 56 13.95 15.25 2.80
CA ALA A 56 13.59 15.54 1.41
C ALA A 56 12.26 14.84 1.06
N ALA A 57 11.14 15.43 1.47
CA ALA A 57 9.81 14.85 1.47
C ALA A 57 8.79 15.85 0.92
N GLY A 58 7.71 15.34 0.31
CA GLY A 58 6.61 16.15 -0.24
C GLY A 58 6.95 16.98 -1.49
N GLY A 59 8.15 16.81 -2.04
CA GLY A 59 8.57 17.38 -3.33
C GLY A 59 8.30 16.43 -4.50
N ALA A 60 8.30 16.99 -5.71
CA ALA A 60 8.26 16.22 -6.93
C ALA A 60 9.52 15.34 -7.07
N LEU A 61 9.42 14.25 -7.82
CA LEU A 61 10.59 13.42 -8.11
C LEU A 61 11.64 14.23 -8.87
N PRO A 62 12.95 14.04 -8.59
CA PRO A 62 14.00 14.66 -9.38
C PRO A 62 13.94 14.17 -10.84
N GLY A 63 14.17 15.08 -11.80
CA GLY A 63 14.31 14.74 -13.21
C GLY A 63 12.99 14.67 -14.02
N LEU A 64 11.85 15.04 -13.44
CA LEU A 64 10.59 15.13 -14.16
C LEU A 64 10.65 16.16 -15.30
N GLY A 65 9.94 15.87 -16.40
CA GLY A 65 9.72 16.81 -17.49
C GLY A 65 8.87 18.01 -17.06
N ALA A 66 8.79 19.02 -17.92
CA ALA A 66 8.04 20.26 -17.64
C ALA A 66 6.56 19.97 -17.35
N ASP A 67 5.92 19.13 -18.17
CA ASP A 67 4.49 18.81 -18.05
C ASP A 67 4.21 17.99 -16.78
N GLU A 68 5.05 17.02 -16.46
CA GLU A 68 4.92 16.20 -15.24
C GLU A 68 5.09 17.04 -13.97
N LYS A 69 6.03 17.99 -14.00
CA LYS A 69 6.22 18.93 -12.89
C LYS A 69 5.01 19.86 -12.75
N ALA A 70 4.49 20.39 -13.85
CA ALA A 70 3.29 21.23 -13.83
C ALA A 70 2.08 20.46 -13.31
N PHE A 71 1.92 19.20 -13.71
CA PHE A 71 0.86 18.32 -13.20
C PHE A 71 1.01 18.08 -11.68
N PHE A 72 2.23 17.78 -11.21
CA PHE A 72 2.49 17.61 -9.78
C PHE A 72 2.15 18.88 -8.98
N ASP A 73 2.60 20.04 -9.46
CA ASP A 73 2.37 21.32 -8.77
C ASP A 73 0.87 21.66 -8.73
N ALA A 74 0.14 21.45 -9.83
CA ALA A 74 -1.31 21.64 -9.88
C ALA A 74 -2.07 20.68 -8.94
N ALA A 75 -1.71 19.39 -8.95
CA ALA A 75 -2.31 18.41 -8.05
C ALA A 75 -2.04 18.73 -6.57
N LYS A 76 -0.85 19.27 -6.27
CA LYS A 76 -0.50 19.70 -4.92
C LYS A 76 -1.36 20.88 -4.44
N VAL A 77 -1.71 21.81 -5.33
CA VAL A 77 -2.63 22.92 -5.00
C VAL A 77 -4.00 22.37 -4.62
N ILE A 78 -4.55 21.47 -5.44
CA ILE A 78 -5.85 20.83 -5.17
C ILE A 78 -5.81 20.05 -3.85
N PHE A 79 -4.74 19.29 -3.61
CA PHE A 79 -4.57 18.52 -2.37
C PHE A 79 -4.53 19.40 -1.10
N MET A 80 -4.13 20.66 -1.25
CA MET A 80 -4.06 21.64 -0.16
C MET A 80 -5.31 22.50 -0.03
N GLU A 81 -6.30 22.32 -0.89
CA GLU A 81 -7.56 23.04 -0.83
C GLU A 81 -8.27 22.77 0.51
N VAL A 82 -9.02 23.78 0.95
CA VAL A 82 -9.87 23.68 2.14
C VAL A 82 -11.32 23.70 1.65
N ASP A 83 -12.00 22.57 1.80
CA ASP A 83 -13.37 22.38 1.38
C ASP A 83 -14.34 23.15 2.28
N THR A 84 -15.18 23.98 1.66
CA THR A 84 -16.31 24.60 2.36
C THR A 84 -17.61 23.83 2.10
N VAL A 85 -18.69 24.23 2.77
CA VAL A 85 -20.01 23.60 2.55
C VAL A 85 -20.47 23.75 1.08
N PRO A 86 -20.38 24.96 0.46
CA PRO A 86 -20.60 25.12 -0.97
C PRO A 86 -19.74 24.23 -1.88
N ASP A 87 -18.50 23.95 -1.48
CA ASP A 87 -17.53 23.23 -2.31
C ASP A 87 -17.65 21.70 -2.19
N GLY A 88 -18.49 21.21 -1.29
CA GLY A 88 -18.78 19.78 -1.18
C GLY A 88 -18.22 19.07 0.07
N LEU A 89 -17.84 19.81 1.13
CA LEU A 89 -17.42 19.24 2.43
C LEU A 89 -18.40 18.16 2.97
N GLY A 90 -19.67 18.30 2.61
CA GLY A 90 -20.73 17.36 2.98
C GLY A 90 -21.22 17.56 4.42
N PRO A 91 -22.30 16.86 4.80
CA PRO A 91 -22.92 17.06 6.11
C PRO A 91 -22.08 16.53 7.27
N ARG A 92 -21.27 15.49 7.05
CA ARG A 92 -20.39 14.85 8.02
C ARG A 92 -18.98 14.79 7.46
N PHE A 93 -17.99 15.11 8.28
CA PHE A 93 -16.60 15.17 7.85
C PHE A 93 -15.64 14.86 9.02
N ASN A 94 -14.42 14.45 8.70
CA ASN A 94 -13.34 14.24 9.67
C ASN A 94 -12.36 15.43 9.72
N LEU A 95 -12.19 16.10 8.58
CA LEU A 95 -11.45 17.33 8.38
C LEU A 95 -11.90 17.97 7.05
N ASP A 96 -11.52 19.21 6.82
CA ASP A 96 -11.89 20.04 5.66
C ASP A 96 -10.75 20.20 4.65
N SER A 97 -9.65 19.45 4.77
CA SER A 97 -8.56 19.47 3.80
C SER A 97 -7.76 18.18 3.84
N CYS A 98 -7.36 17.66 2.67
CA CYS A 98 -6.48 16.48 2.58
C CYS A 98 -5.13 16.77 3.25
N ALA A 99 -4.56 17.95 3.00
CA ALA A 99 -3.29 18.39 3.58
C ALA A 99 -3.35 18.62 5.08
N GLY A 100 -4.54 18.75 5.69
CA GLY A 100 -4.66 18.81 7.15
C GLY A 100 -4.35 17.47 7.82
N CYS A 101 -4.79 16.36 7.23
CA CYS A 101 -4.49 15.02 7.72
C CYS A 101 -3.09 14.54 7.32
N HIS A 102 -2.64 14.92 6.11
CA HIS A 102 -1.43 14.42 5.46
C HIS A 102 -0.38 15.53 5.35
N ALA A 103 0.17 15.97 6.47
CA ALA A 103 0.92 17.23 6.54
C ALA A 103 2.39 17.08 6.97
N PHE A 104 2.77 15.96 7.60
CA PHE A 104 4.10 15.81 8.21
C PHE A 104 4.91 14.65 7.65
N PRO A 105 6.20 14.83 7.34
CA PRO A 105 7.00 16.06 7.53
C PRO A 105 6.75 17.16 6.48
N ALA A 106 5.95 16.88 5.45
CA ALA A 106 5.51 17.83 4.44
C ALA A 106 4.13 17.39 3.91
N VAL A 107 3.49 18.24 3.10
CA VAL A 107 2.23 17.93 2.40
C VAL A 107 2.33 16.60 1.64
N GLY A 108 1.37 15.71 1.86
CA GLY A 108 1.38 14.31 1.43
C GLY A 108 1.96 13.35 2.48
N GLY A 109 2.29 13.85 3.67
CA GLY A 109 2.83 13.08 4.77
C GLY A 109 1.77 12.36 5.61
N SER A 110 2.11 12.07 6.86
CA SER A 110 1.21 11.56 7.89
C SER A 110 0.68 12.71 8.76
N SER A 111 0.07 12.37 9.90
CA SER A 111 -0.46 13.32 10.88
C SER A 111 0.60 14.36 11.28
N PRO A 112 0.27 15.66 11.29
CA PRO A 112 1.10 16.67 11.94
C PRO A 112 1.20 16.47 13.46
N GLU A 113 2.21 17.11 14.06
CA GLU A 113 2.42 17.12 15.51
C GLU A 113 1.26 17.82 16.25
N ALA A 114 0.82 18.96 15.72
CA ALA A 114 -0.37 19.66 16.19
C ALA A 114 -1.59 19.14 15.43
N ASN A 115 -2.57 18.58 16.15
CA ASN A 115 -3.76 17.99 15.56
C ASN A 115 -4.77 19.04 15.08
N PRO A 116 -4.98 19.22 13.76
CA PRO A 116 -5.90 20.23 13.24
C PRO A 116 -7.38 19.95 13.55
N GLN A 117 -7.75 18.70 13.88
CA GLN A 117 -9.13 18.35 14.24
C GLN A 117 -9.61 19.10 15.49
N VAL A 118 -8.69 19.47 16.39
CA VAL A 118 -9.00 20.27 17.60
C VAL A 118 -9.47 21.68 17.23
N ALA A 119 -8.87 22.30 16.22
CA ALA A 119 -9.27 23.62 15.74
C ALA A 119 -10.61 23.55 15.01
N VAL A 120 -10.78 22.56 14.13
CA VAL A 120 -12.00 22.37 13.34
C VAL A 120 -13.24 22.11 14.21
N ALA A 121 -13.08 21.39 15.33
CA ALA A 121 -14.18 21.18 16.29
C ALA A 121 -14.76 22.50 16.83
N LYS A 122 -13.95 23.57 16.93
CA LYS A 122 -14.36 24.88 17.47
C LYS A 122 -15.23 25.69 16.51
N ASN A 123 -15.26 25.33 15.23
CA ASN A 123 -15.94 26.13 14.22
C ASN A 123 -17.48 26.05 14.32
N ASN A 124 -18.05 25.20 15.19
CA ASN A 124 -19.49 24.97 15.36
C ASN A 124 -19.88 24.39 16.73
N LYS A 125 -21.14 23.98 16.88
CA LYS A 125 -21.68 23.21 18.01
C LYS A 125 -21.16 21.76 18.10
N ASN A 126 -19.99 21.47 17.53
CA ASN A 126 -19.38 20.14 17.63
C ASN A 126 -18.77 19.95 19.02
N VAL A 127 -18.91 18.75 19.56
CA VAL A 127 -18.19 18.27 20.74
C VAL A 127 -16.97 17.51 20.26
N LEU A 128 -15.79 17.89 20.76
CA LEU A 128 -14.55 17.18 20.45
C LEU A 128 -14.58 15.77 21.07
N PRO A 129 -14.44 14.69 20.28
CA PRO A 129 -14.37 13.34 20.84
C PRO A 129 -13.16 13.17 21.76
N SER A 130 -13.30 12.43 22.86
CA SER A 130 -12.27 12.31 23.91
C SER A 130 -10.95 11.67 23.44
N PHE A 131 -10.97 10.95 22.32
CA PHE A 131 -9.78 10.36 21.70
C PHE A 131 -9.02 11.31 20.78
N ILE A 132 -9.49 12.55 20.57
CA ILE A 132 -8.79 13.59 19.82
C ILE A 132 -8.12 14.53 20.81
N THR A 133 -6.80 14.69 20.68
CA THR A 133 -5.99 15.56 21.54
C THR A 133 -5.06 16.41 20.69
N GLU A 134 -4.66 17.58 21.21
CA GLU A 134 -3.84 18.55 20.50
C GLU A 134 -2.47 17.99 20.06
N LYS A 135 -1.87 17.13 20.89
CA LYS A 135 -0.59 16.45 20.62
C LYS A 135 -0.77 14.99 20.16
N GLY A 136 -2.00 14.56 19.92
CA GLY A 136 -2.31 13.23 19.43
C GLY A 136 -2.35 13.20 17.90
N PRO A 137 -2.27 12.01 17.27
CA PRO A 137 -2.41 11.94 15.83
C PRO A 137 -3.81 12.35 15.40
N VAL A 138 -3.93 12.84 14.17
CA VAL A 138 -5.19 12.88 13.44
C VAL A 138 -5.77 11.47 13.41
N ARG A 139 -7.07 11.34 13.69
CA ARG A 139 -7.76 10.05 13.74
C ARG A 139 -9.06 10.10 12.95
N GLU A 140 -9.30 9.02 12.22
CA GLU A 140 -10.65 8.63 11.81
C GLU A 140 -11.16 7.54 12.74
N ALA A 141 -12.46 7.55 13.02
CA ALA A 141 -13.13 6.53 13.81
C ALA A 141 -13.99 5.65 12.91
N ARG A 142 -13.91 4.33 13.11
CA ARG A 142 -14.86 3.37 12.57
C ARG A 142 -15.56 2.64 13.69
N PHE A 143 -16.84 2.37 13.52
CA PHE A 143 -17.54 1.47 14.43
C PHE A 143 -17.37 0.03 13.95
N VAL A 144 -17.17 -0.89 14.90
CA VAL A 144 -16.91 -2.30 14.56
C VAL A 144 -18.22 -2.99 14.19
N ARG A 145 -19.30 -2.70 14.94
CA ARG A 145 -20.62 -3.29 14.77
C ARG A 145 -21.72 -2.23 14.78
N ASN A 146 -22.78 -2.52 14.04
CA ASN A 146 -24.06 -1.86 14.15
C ASN A 146 -24.75 -2.27 15.46
N ARG A 147 -25.82 -1.56 15.82
CA ARG A 147 -26.63 -1.85 17.02
C ARG A 147 -27.31 -3.22 17.00
N ASP A 148 -27.60 -3.75 15.81
CA ASP A 148 -28.15 -5.09 15.61
C ASP A 148 -27.09 -6.21 15.66
N GLY A 149 -25.81 -5.85 15.87
CA GLY A 149 -24.69 -6.78 15.98
C GLY A 149 -24.03 -7.13 14.64
N THR A 150 -24.60 -6.72 13.51
CA THR A 150 -23.97 -6.89 12.19
C THR A 150 -22.68 -6.07 12.08
N PRO A 151 -21.69 -6.49 11.25
CA PRO A 151 -20.50 -5.68 11.00
C PRO A 151 -20.88 -4.31 10.42
N ASP A 152 -20.29 -3.24 10.98
CA ASP A 152 -20.39 -1.89 10.42
C ASP A 152 -19.16 -1.64 9.54
N GLY A 153 -17.99 -1.45 10.16
CA GLY A 153 -16.73 -1.26 9.47
C GLY A 153 -16.61 0.07 8.72
N GLY A 154 -17.66 0.89 8.69
CA GLY A 154 -17.73 2.20 8.06
C GLY A 154 -17.02 3.28 8.87
N VAL A 155 -16.60 4.33 8.18
CA VAL A 155 -16.07 5.55 8.80
C VAL A 155 -17.22 6.40 9.30
N HIS A 156 -17.13 6.84 10.55
CA HIS A 156 -18.10 7.72 11.18
C HIS A 156 -17.50 9.12 11.31
N GLY A 157 -18.03 10.08 10.54
CA GLY A 157 -17.54 11.45 10.51
C GLY A 157 -17.54 12.09 11.90
N LEU A 158 -16.38 12.62 12.32
CA LEU A 158 -16.22 13.19 13.66
C LEU A 158 -17.05 14.45 13.86
N PHE A 159 -17.22 15.26 12.82
CA PHE A 159 -17.87 16.57 12.88
C PHE A 159 -19.07 16.65 11.95
N VAL A 160 -19.99 17.54 12.28
CA VAL A 160 -21.17 17.88 11.48
C VAL A 160 -21.23 19.36 11.17
N ILE A 161 -21.88 19.71 10.06
CA ILE A 161 -22.09 21.11 9.62
C ILE A 161 -23.28 21.79 10.32
N SER A 162 -23.98 21.09 11.22
CA SER A 162 -25.13 21.64 11.93
C SER A 162 -24.77 22.86 12.78
N GLY A 163 -25.51 23.94 12.56
CA GLY A 163 -25.30 25.23 13.22
C GLY A 163 -24.33 26.18 12.51
N ARG A 164 -23.73 25.77 11.37
CA ARG A 164 -22.96 26.70 10.53
C ARG A 164 -23.87 27.72 9.85
N SER A 165 -23.34 28.93 9.64
CA SER A 165 -24.01 29.98 8.86
C SER A 165 -24.11 29.66 7.36
N ASP A 166 -23.14 28.90 6.83
CA ASP A 166 -23.09 28.46 5.42
C ASP A 166 -23.85 27.15 5.16
N ALA A 167 -24.51 26.58 6.18
CA ALA A 167 -25.35 25.37 6.07
C ALA A 167 -26.72 25.54 6.75
N PRO A 168 -27.52 26.57 6.38
CA PRO A 168 -28.81 26.81 7.01
C PRO A 168 -29.73 25.59 6.83
N GLY A 169 -30.40 25.19 7.92
CA GLY A 169 -31.34 24.06 7.92
C GLY A 169 -30.73 22.68 8.22
N CYS A 170 -29.39 22.53 8.27
CA CYS A 170 -28.77 21.27 8.65
C CYS A 170 -28.89 21.00 10.16
N ASN A 171 -29.55 19.90 10.55
CA ASN A 171 -29.85 19.57 11.95
C ASN A 171 -29.50 18.11 12.35
N ILE A 172 -28.41 17.58 11.79
CA ILE A 172 -27.91 16.25 12.14
C ILE A 172 -27.06 16.28 13.42
N LYS A 173 -26.88 15.11 14.04
CA LYS A 173 -26.06 14.95 15.23
C LYS A 173 -24.76 14.23 14.91
N GLN A 174 -23.71 14.56 15.67
CA GLN A 174 -22.51 13.73 15.73
C GLN A 174 -22.88 12.31 16.20
N PRO A 175 -22.18 11.28 15.71
CA PRO A 175 -22.24 9.94 16.29
C PRO A 175 -21.95 9.95 17.80
N ASP A 176 -22.56 9.02 18.54
CA ASP A 176 -22.34 8.84 19.99
C ASP A 176 -20.99 8.14 20.25
N PHE A 177 -19.90 8.85 19.98
CA PHE A 177 -18.55 8.33 20.18
C PHE A 177 -18.30 7.92 21.63
N ALA A 178 -18.83 8.67 22.61
CA ALA A 178 -18.65 8.34 24.02
C ALA A 178 -19.30 7.00 24.37
N GLY A 179 -20.52 6.76 23.91
CA GLY A 179 -21.20 5.48 24.09
C GLY A 179 -20.52 4.33 23.35
N GLU A 180 -20.04 4.54 22.11
CA GLU A 180 -19.35 3.48 21.37
C GLU A 180 -17.99 3.12 21.98
N LEU A 181 -17.26 4.09 22.53
CA LEU A 181 -16.03 3.82 23.29
C LEU A 181 -16.33 3.00 24.54
N ALA A 182 -17.39 3.34 25.28
CA ALA A 182 -17.81 2.57 26.46
C ALA A 182 -18.20 1.13 26.11
N ARG A 183 -18.61 0.87 24.86
CA ARG A 183 -18.92 -0.46 24.32
C ARG A 183 -17.70 -1.18 23.72
N ASN A 184 -16.51 -0.60 23.73
CA ASN A 184 -15.33 -1.09 22.99
C ASN A 184 -15.61 -1.32 21.50
N ASN A 185 -16.45 -0.47 20.90
CA ASN A 185 -16.94 -0.63 19.53
C ASN A 185 -16.26 0.34 18.54
N VAL A 186 -15.12 0.94 18.90
CA VAL A 186 -14.43 1.93 18.05
C VAL A 186 -13.03 1.44 17.70
N ILE A 187 -12.68 1.51 16.43
CA ILE A 187 -11.30 1.36 15.95
C ILE A 187 -10.84 2.67 15.30
N PHE A 188 -9.55 2.96 15.42
CA PHE A 188 -8.96 4.18 14.89
C PHE A 188 -8.10 3.89 13.65
N ARG A 189 -8.11 4.84 12.72
CA ARG A 189 -7.13 4.94 11.64
C ARG A 189 -6.35 6.23 11.80
N ILE A 190 -5.06 6.19 11.51
CA ILE A 190 -4.20 7.36 11.42
C ILE A 190 -3.80 7.57 9.96
N PRO A 191 -3.63 8.81 9.48
CA PRO A 191 -3.22 9.09 8.11
C PRO A 191 -1.88 8.43 7.80
N THR A 192 -1.80 7.67 6.71
CA THR A 192 -0.53 7.16 6.19
C THR A 192 0.16 8.21 5.32
N PRO A 193 1.49 8.21 5.21
CA PRO A 193 2.15 9.02 4.20
C PRO A 193 1.77 8.55 2.79
N LEU A 194 1.53 9.50 1.91
CA LEU A 194 1.18 9.28 0.50
C LEU A 194 2.39 9.36 -0.44
N PHE A 195 3.58 9.65 0.08
CA PHE A 195 4.79 9.78 -0.72
C PHE A 195 5.04 8.52 -1.55
N GLY A 196 5.11 8.70 -2.88
CA GLY A 196 5.37 7.60 -3.81
C GLY A 196 4.21 6.63 -4.00
N LEU A 197 3.09 6.74 -3.28
CA LEU A 197 1.96 5.82 -3.47
C LEU A 197 1.36 5.94 -4.87
N GLY A 198 1.38 7.12 -5.48
CA GLY A 198 1.00 7.27 -6.89
C GLY A 198 1.82 6.40 -7.85
N LEU A 199 3.10 6.13 -7.57
CA LEU A 199 3.90 5.20 -8.37
C LEU A 199 3.43 3.76 -8.21
N VAL A 200 3.03 3.38 -6.99
CA VAL A 200 2.48 2.05 -6.70
C VAL A 200 1.12 1.88 -7.39
N GLU A 201 0.28 2.91 -7.36
CA GLU A 201 -1.01 2.94 -8.07
C GLU A 201 -0.85 2.81 -9.60
N ASN A 202 0.25 3.33 -10.16
CA ASN A 202 0.54 3.23 -11.59
C ASN A 202 1.14 1.88 -12.02
N ILE A 203 1.38 0.93 -11.11
CA ILE A 203 1.85 -0.42 -11.50
C ILE A 203 0.66 -1.17 -12.12
N PRO A 204 0.75 -1.65 -13.39
CA PRO A 204 -0.33 -2.41 -14.01
C PRO A 204 -0.70 -3.70 -13.27
N ASP A 205 -1.99 -4.07 -13.28
CA ASP A 205 -2.48 -5.29 -12.61
C ASP A 205 -1.86 -6.56 -13.20
N ASP A 206 -1.69 -6.64 -14.53
CA ASP A 206 -1.08 -7.78 -15.23
C ASP A 206 0.38 -8.00 -14.82
N TYR A 207 1.12 -6.91 -14.58
CA TYR A 207 2.48 -6.99 -14.05
C TYR A 207 2.49 -7.59 -12.64
N LEU A 208 1.57 -7.16 -11.77
CA LEU A 208 1.45 -7.70 -10.41
C LEU A 208 1.10 -9.20 -10.42
N GLU A 209 0.20 -9.61 -11.31
CA GLU A 209 -0.18 -11.01 -11.51
C GLU A 209 0.99 -11.86 -12.01
N SER A 210 1.74 -11.37 -13.01
CA SER A 210 2.96 -12.04 -13.49
C SER A 210 3.97 -12.20 -12.36
N ALA A 211 4.24 -11.11 -11.62
CA ALA A 211 5.20 -11.12 -10.51
C ALA A 211 4.78 -12.09 -9.38
N LEU A 212 3.47 -12.27 -9.14
CA LEU A 212 2.97 -13.27 -8.20
C LEU A 212 3.21 -14.70 -8.69
N ALA A 213 3.03 -14.97 -9.99
CA ALA A 213 3.25 -16.28 -10.60
C ALA A 213 4.74 -16.67 -10.70
N ASP A 214 5.64 -15.68 -10.80
CA ASP A 214 7.08 -15.89 -10.95
C ASP A 214 7.72 -16.56 -9.72
N ASN A 215 8.86 -17.23 -9.94
CA ASN A 215 9.68 -17.85 -8.87
C ASN A 215 8.91 -18.84 -7.96
N LYS A 216 7.86 -19.49 -8.49
CA LYS A 216 6.95 -20.36 -7.73
C LYS A 216 7.67 -21.36 -6.82
N ILE A 217 8.64 -22.11 -7.36
CA ILE A 217 9.40 -23.12 -6.60
C ILE A 217 10.16 -22.50 -5.41
N LEU A 218 10.78 -21.33 -5.61
CA LEU A 218 11.51 -20.64 -4.55
C LEU A 218 10.55 -20.12 -3.48
N LYS A 219 9.43 -19.52 -3.90
CA LYS A 219 8.37 -19.03 -2.99
C LYS A 219 7.79 -20.17 -2.14
N GLU A 220 7.46 -21.30 -2.76
CA GLU A 220 6.96 -22.51 -2.07
C GLU A 220 7.96 -23.02 -1.02
N ARG A 221 9.25 -23.10 -1.38
CA ARG A 221 10.31 -23.50 -0.45
C ARG A 221 10.49 -22.54 0.74
N LEU A 222 10.17 -21.27 0.55
CA LEU A 222 10.20 -20.24 1.60
C LEU A 222 8.85 -20.12 2.35
N GLY A 223 7.83 -20.90 1.98
CA GLY A 223 6.49 -20.77 2.54
C GLY A 223 5.77 -19.47 2.17
N ILE A 224 6.19 -18.80 1.09
CA ILE A 224 5.61 -17.55 0.61
C ILE A 224 4.44 -17.88 -0.32
N SER A 225 3.25 -17.44 0.05
CA SER A 225 2.03 -17.52 -0.77
C SER A 225 1.15 -16.30 -0.52
N GLY A 226 0.16 -16.09 -1.38
CA GLY A 226 -0.79 -14.99 -1.23
C GLY A 226 -1.68 -14.83 -2.46
N GLU A 227 -2.66 -13.96 -2.33
CA GLU A 227 -3.58 -13.56 -3.39
C GLU A 227 -3.79 -12.06 -3.35
N PHE A 228 -4.16 -11.48 -4.48
CA PHE A 228 -4.52 -10.07 -4.53
C PHE A 228 -5.94 -9.88 -4.01
N ASN A 229 -6.11 -8.92 -3.11
CA ASN A 229 -7.44 -8.45 -2.77
C ASN A 229 -7.96 -7.58 -3.92
N ARG A 230 -9.17 -7.85 -4.40
CA ARG A 230 -9.77 -7.17 -5.54
C ARG A 230 -10.91 -6.27 -5.10
N SER A 231 -11.04 -5.15 -5.80
CA SER A 231 -12.14 -4.22 -5.66
C SER A 231 -13.45 -4.90 -6.06
N GLY A 232 -14.46 -4.81 -5.20
CA GLY A 232 -15.80 -5.33 -5.51
C GLY A 232 -16.53 -4.51 -6.60
N ASN A 233 -16.08 -3.28 -6.86
CA ASN A 233 -16.76 -2.35 -7.77
C ASN A 233 -16.26 -2.47 -9.22
N ASP A 234 -14.95 -2.65 -9.42
CA ASP A 234 -14.33 -2.70 -10.76
C ASP A 234 -13.37 -3.88 -10.98
N GLY A 235 -13.19 -4.76 -9.98
CA GLY A 235 -12.36 -5.98 -10.09
C GLY A 235 -10.84 -5.74 -10.09
N THR A 236 -10.40 -4.48 -10.00
CA THR A 236 -8.97 -4.12 -10.00
C THR A 236 -8.27 -4.56 -8.70
N ILE A 237 -6.95 -4.75 -8.75
CA ILE A 237 -6.15 -5.06 -7.56
C ILE A 237 -6.14 -3.86 -6.61
N THR A 238 -6.56 -4.08 -5.36
CA THR A 238 -6.52 -3.07 -4.31
C THR A 238 -5.10 -2.84 -3.78
N ARG A 239 -4.70 -1.57 -3.62
CA ARG A 239 -3.35 -1.16 -3.23
C ARG A 239 -3.33 -0.44 -1.86
N PHE A 240 -2.14 -0.05 -1.39
CA PHE A 240 -1.86 0.34 0.00
C PHE A 240 -2.67 1.53 0.54
N GLY A 241 -3.20 2.40 -0.31
CA GLY A 241 -4.14 3.46 0.09
C GLY A 241 -5.58 2.98 0.34
N TRP A 242 -5.91 1.77 -0.13
CA TRP A 242 -7.29 1.37 -0.45
C TRP A 242 -7.70 0.03 0.13
N LYS A 243 -6.91 -0.58 1.02
CA LYS A 243 -7.30 -1.84 1.66
C LYS A 243 -8.57 -1.62 2.49
N ALA A 244 -9.71 -2.00 1.91
CA ALA A 244 -11.08 -1.82 2.38
C ALA A 244 -11.69 -0.40 2.25
N GLN A 245 -11.28 0.39 1.25
CA GLN A 245 -12.05 1.53 0.77
C GLN A 245 -12.70 1.15 -0.57
N ASN A 246 -14.03 1.19 -0.65
CA ASN A 246 -14.76 0.94 -1.89
C ASN A 246 -14.39 2.05 -2.89
N LYS A 247 -13.88 1.66 -4.05
CA LYS A 247 -13.57 2.56 -5.18
C LYS A 247 -14.81 2.79 -6.02
#